data_AF-A0A8T6P615-F1
#
_entry.id   AF-A0A8T6P615-F1
#
_cell.length_a   1.000
_cell.length_b   1.000
_cell.length_c   1.000
_cell.angle_alpha   90.00
_cell.angle_beta   90.00
_cell.angle_gamma   90.00
#
_symmetry.space_group_name_H-M   'P 1'
#
loop_
_entity.id
_entity.type
_entity.pdbx_description
1 polymer ?
#
loop_
_entity_poly.entity_id
_entity_poly.type
_entity_poly.pdbx_seq_one_letter_code
_entity_poly.pdbx_strand_id
1 'polypeptide(L)'
;MMLDGNRRILEQEVSKPARLGQTMSRFGQYFQRYWFALLLAFAFIMVATWTQIYGPQIIGQAVDCYLFPTDPALCWFTEISLDATLETRLAGLGQMTLILIGLFILGAATSGLAFYSMRWAGENVLRKMRQDLFRHMHSLSLGYYAKNEMGDVMSRVTNDADTIR
;
A
#
# COMPACT_ATOMS: atom_id res chain seq x y z
N MET A 1 -46.02 -21.69 -12.33
CA MET A 1 -45.52 -20.34 -12.70
C MET A 1 -44.78 -19.73 -11.51
N MET A 2 -43.63 -20.30 -11.12
CA MET A 2 -42.88 -19.95 -9.89
C MET A 2 -41.35 -19.95 -10.11
N LEU A 3 -40.88 -19.92 -11.36
CA LEU A 3 -39.46 -20.02 -11.70
C LEU A 3 -38.78 -18.70 -12.09
N ASP A 4 -39.48 -17.56 -11.98
CA ASP A 4 -38.96 -16.24 -12.39
C ASP A 4 -38.37 -15.40 -11.24
N GLY A 5 -38.58 -15.80 -9.97
CA GLY A 5 -38.05 -15.08 -8.81
C GLY A 5 -36.51 -15.14 -8.72
N ASN A 6 -35.93 -16.30 -9.06
CA ASN A 6 -34.49 -16.53 -8.90
C ASN A 6 -33.63 -15.97 -10.06
N ARG A 7 -34.22 -15.71 -11.23
CA ARG A 7 -33.49 -15.13 -12.38
C ARG A 7 -33.07 -13.68 -12.15
N ARG A 8 -33.87 -12.90 -11.41
CA ARG A 8 -33.58 -11.49 -11.11
C ARG A 8 -32.36 -11.27 -10.19
N ILE A 9 -31.98 -12.27 -9.41
CA ILE A 9 -30.80 -12.20 -8.52
C ILE A 9 -29.51 -12.44 -9.33
N LEU A 10 -29.59 -13.27 -10.38
CA LEU A 10 -28.46 -13.58 -11.27
C LEU A 10 -28.26 -12.54 -12.38
N GLU A 11 -29.28 -11.72 -12.66
CA GLU A 11 -29.27 -10.66 -13.67
C GLU A 11 -29.18 -9.24 -13.07
N GLN A 12 -28.71 -9.08 -11.81
CA GLN A 12 -28.12 -7.80 -11.44
C GLN A 12 -26.78 -7.66 -12.17
N GLU A 13 -26.86 -7.42 -13.49
CA GLU A 13 -25.78 -6.81 -14.24
C GLU A 13 -25.30 -5.63 -13.40
N VAL A 14 -24.04 -5.69 -13.00
CA VAL A 14 -23.34 -4.60 -12.31
C VAL A 14 -23.37 -3.42 -13.29
N SER A 15 -24.45 -2.64 -13.20
CA SER A 15 -24.70 -1.50 -14.08
C SER A 15 -23.53 -0.56 -13.93
N LYS A 16 -22.77 -0.41 -15.01
CA LYS A 16 -21.59 0.45 -15.04
C LYS A 16 -22.03 1.85 -14.58
N PRO A 17 -21.37 2.46 -13.58
CA PRO A 17 -21.86 3.71 -13.01
C PRO A 17 -21.98 4.77 -14.10
N ALA A 18 -23.16 5.39 -14.22
CA ALA A 18 -23.43 6.39 -15.25
C ALA A 18 -22.42 7.57 -15.24
N ARG A 19 -21.78 7.84 -14.09
CA ARG A 19 -20.77 8.90 -13.89
C ARG A 19 -19.69 8.50 -12.87
N LEU A 20 -18.72 7.69 -13.29
CA LEU A 20 -17.59 7.25 -12.46
C LEU A 20 -16.84 8.40 -11.76
N GLY A 21 -16.60 9.51 -12.46
CA GLY A 21 -15.83 10.63 -11.92
C GLY A 21 -16.48 11.33 -10.71
N GLN A 22 -17.80 11.49 -10.72
CA GLN A 22 -18.52 12.12 -9.61
C GLN A 22 -18.55 11.23 -8.37
N THR A 23 -18.70 9.91 -8.55
CA THR A 23 -18.62 8.93 -7.46
C THR A 23 -17.22 8.88 -6.87
N MET A 24 -16.17 8.86 -7.70
CA MET A 24 -14.79 8.84 -7.25
C MET A 24 -14.41 10.13 -6.50
N SER A 25 -14.90 11.29 -6.95
CA SER A 25 -14.70 12.56 -6.25
C SER A 25 -15.35 12.58 -4.86
N ARG A 26 -16.59 12.09 -4.74
CA ARG A 26 -17.28 11.96 -3.44
C ARG A 26 -16.55 11.02 -2.49
N PHE A 27 -16.06 9.89 -3.01
CA PHE A 27 -15.23 8.97 -2.23
C PHE A 27 -13.91 9.61 -1.79
N GLY A 28 -13.23 10.32 -2.70
CA GLY A 28 -11.99 11.05 -2.41
C GLY A 28 -12.15 12.14 -1.36
N GLN A 29 -13.33 12.77 -1.23
CA GLN A 29 -13.61 13.74 -0.16
C GLN A 29 -13.53 13.12 1.24
N TYR A 30 -13.70 11.80 1.41
CA TYR A 30 -13.46 11.17 2.73
C TYR A 30 -11.97 11.12 3.09
N PHE A 31 -11.09 11.00 2.10
CA PHE A 31 -9.64 11.00 2.29
C PHE A 31 -9.04 12.38 2.55
N GLN A 32 -9.76 13.46 2.22
CA GLN A 32 -9.27 14.85 2.40
C GLN A 32 -8.86 15.15 3.85
N ARG A 33 -9.46 14.47 4.84
CA ARG A 33 -9.11 14.65 6.26
C ARG A 33 -7.79 13.97 6.63
N TYR A 34 -7.40 12.93 5.88
CA TYR A 34 -6.23 12.07 6.15
C TYR A 34 -5.11 12.26 5.11
N TRP A 35 -5.14 13.34 4.34
CA TRP A 35 -4.18 13.60 3.26
C TRP A 35 -2.72 13.66 3.74
N PHE A 36 -2.47 14.15 4.96
CA PHE A 36 -1.12 14.14 5.56
C PHE A 36 -0.58 12.72 5.76
N ALA A 37 -1.44 11.78 6.19
CA ALA A 37 -1.03 10.39 6.37
C ALA A 37 -0.76 9.70 5.02
N LEU A 38 -1.52 10.05 3.98
CA LEU A 38 -1.28 9.58 2.62
C LEU A 38 0.03 10.14 2.04
N LEU A 39 0.30 11.42 2.26
CA LEU A 39 1.55 12.06 1.81
C LEU A 39 2.76 11.44 2.53
N LEU A 40 2.64 11.22 3.84
CA LEU A 40 3.67 10.54 4.62
C LEU A 40 3.90 9.09 4.12
N ALA A 41 2.83 8.34 3.87
CA ALA A 41 2.93 7.00 3.29
C ALA A 41 3.62 7.03 1.92
N PHE A 42 3.25 7.99 1.06
CA PHE A 42 3.89 8.18 -0.23
C PHE A 42 5.39 8.48 -0.10
N ALA A 43 5.78 9.35 0.82
CA ALA A 43 7.19 9.64 1.10
C ALA A 43 7.95 8.39 1.54
N PHE A 44 7.38 7.57 2.43
CA PHE A 44 7.98 6.31 2.85
C PHE A 44 8.09 5.29 1.72
N ILE A 45 7.09 5.21 0.83
CA ILE A 45 7.13 4.35 -0.36
C ILE A 45 8.28 4.77 -1.27
N MET A 46 8.46 6.07 -1.51
CA MET A 46 9.57 6.57 -2.33
C MET A 46 10.93 6.13 -1.78
N VAL A 47 11.14 6.25 -0.47
CA VAL A 47 12.38 5.79 0.19
C VAL A 47 12.53 4.28 0.11
N ALA A 48 11.45 3.52 0.32
CA ALA A 48 11.48 2.06 0.24
C ALA A 48 11.82 1.59 -1.18
N THR A 49 11.21 2.17 -2.21
CA THR A 49 11.51 1.87 -3.62
C THR A 49 12.95 2.22 -3.96
N TRP A 50 13.46 3.36 -3.49
CA TRP A 50 14.88 3.70 -3.63
C TRP A 50 15.77 2.62 -3.04
N THR A 51 15.50 2.20 -1.81
CA THR A 51 16.26 1.15 -1.12
C THR A 51 16.28 -0.16 -1.92
N GLN A 52 15.14 -0.54 -2.51
CA GLN A 52 15.02 -1.76 -3.33
C GLN A 52 15.83 -1.69 -4.63
N ILE A 53 15.99 -0.49 -5.21
CA ILE A 53 16.79 -0.30 -6.43
C ILE A 53 18.29 -0.27 -6.11
N TYR A 54 18.69 0.40 -5.03
CA TYR A 54 20.09 0.52 -4.63
C TYR A 54 20.68 -0.78 -4.07
N GLY A 55 19.87 -1.63 -3.43
CA GLY A 55 20.33 -2.91 -2.85
C GLY A 55 21.09 -3.81 -3.86
N PRO A 56 20.47 -4.20 -4.99
CA PRO A 56 21.13 -4.98 -6.02
C PRO A 56 22.38 -4.32 -6.62
N GLN A 57 22.38 -2.98 -6.74
CA GLN A 57 23.54 -2.26 -7.27
C GLN A 57 24.75 -2.35 -6.33
N ILE A 58 24.54 -2.18 -5.02
CA ILE A 58 25.62 -2.30 -4.02
C ILE A 58 26.12 -3.74 -3.93
N ILE A 59 25.23 -4.73 -4.04
CA ILE A 59 25.64 -6.15 -4.10
C ILE A 59 26.53 -6.40 -5.31
N GLY A 60 26.18 -5.87 -6.49
CA GLY A 60 27.03 -5.96 -7.68
C GLY A 60 28.43 -5.43 -7.43
N GLN A 61 28.54 -4.27 -6.78
CA GLN A 61 29.85 -3.69 -6.44
C GLN A 61 30.64 -4.46 -5.39
N ALA A 62 29.97 -5.05 -4.41
CA ALA A 62 30.64 -5.92 -3.46
C ALA A 62 31.28 -7.12 -4.17
N VAL A 63 30.62 -7.66 -5.20
CA VAL A 63 31.16 -8.75 -6.02
C VAL A 63 32.28 -8.26 -6.93
N ASP A 64 32.03 -7.23 -7.74
CA ASP A 64 32.94 -6.78 -8.79
C ASP A 64 34.18 -6.06 -8.26
N CYS A 65 34.11 -5.44 -7.08
CA CYS A 65 35.23 -4.68 -6.50
C CYS A 65 36.03 -5.48 -5.47
N TYR A 66 35.40 -6.40 -4.72
CA TYR A 66 36.08 -7.15 -3.64
C TYR A 66 36.31 -8.64 -3.97
N LEU A 67 35.37 -9.33 -4.61
CA LEU A 67 35.50 -10.76 -4.91
C LEU A 67 36.25 -11.00 -6.23
N PHE A 68 35.89 -10.28 -7.29
CA PHE A 68 36.49 -10.41 -8.62
C PHE A 68 36.90 -9.05 -9.20
N PRO A 69 37.88 -8.35 -8.59
CA PRO A 69 38.35 -7.05 -9.08
C PRO A 69 38.90 -7.18 -10.50
N THR A 70 38.12 -6.71 -11.47
CA THR A 70 38.47 -6.73 -12.90
C THR A 70 38.92 -5.34 -13.38
N ASP A 71 38.21 -4.28 -12.98
CA ASP A 71 38.58 -2.90 -13.24
C ASP A 71 38.12 -1.98 -12.09
N PRO A 72 39.05 -1.41 -11.31
CA PRO A 72 38.71 -0.48 -10.21
C PRO A 72 37.96 0.76 -10.67
N ALA A 73 38.05 1.14 -11.95
CA ALA A 73 37.37 2.32 -12.48
C ALA A 73 35.84 2.15 -12.54
N LEU A 74 35.33 0.91 -12.46
CA LEU A 74 33.89 0.61 -12.43
C LEU A 74 33.28 0.74 -11.02
N CYS A 75 34.12 0.89 -9.99
CA CYS A 75 33.72 0.95 -8.60
C CYS A 75 33.39 2.39 -8.17
N TRP A 76 32.09 2.73 -8.14
CA TRP A 76 31.61 4.05 -7.72
C TRP A 76 31.42 4.22 -6.21
N PHE A 77 31.30 3.14 -5.43
CA PHE A 77 31.04 3.22 -3.98
C PHE A 77 32.29 3.14 -3.11
N THR A 78 33.36 2.48 -3.58
CA THR A 78 34.63 2.36 -2.83
C THR A 78 35.84 2.37 -3.75
N GLU A 79 36.89 3.06 -3.32
CA GLU A 79 38.20 3.01 -3.97
C GLU A 79 39.05 1.88 -3.35
N ILE A 80 39.38 0.87 -4.14
CA ILE A 80 40.28 -0.21 -3.75
C ILE A 80 41.52 -0.16 -4.64
N SER A 81 42.70 -0.12 -4.03
CA SER A 81 43.96 -0.36 -4.72
C SER A 81 44.10 -1.84 -5.08
N LEU A 82 44.47 -2.15 -6.32
CA LEU A 82 44.64 -3.53 -6.81
C LEU A 82 45.64 -4.35 -5.97
N ASP A 83 46.67 -3.70 -5.41
CA ASP A 83 47.68 -4.29 -4.51
C ASP A 83 47.26 -4.38 -3.03
N ALA A 84 45.99 -4.15 -2.71
CA ALA A 84 45.51 -4.24 -1.33
C ALA A 84 45.70 -5.65 -0.75
N THR A 85 46.21 -5.73 0.48
CA THR A 85 46.36 -6.98 1.23
C THR A 85 45.00 -7.64 1.50
N LEU A 86 45.01 -8.96 1.71
CA LEU A 86 43.80 -9.76 1.97
C LEU A 86 42.98 -9.21 3.15
N GLU A 87 43.65 -8.75 4.21
CA GLU A 87 43.01 -8.19 5.39
C GLU A 87 42.22 -6.91 5.07
N THR A 88 42.79 -6.00 4.27
CA THR A 88 42.11 -4.75 3.87
C THR A 88 40.89 -5.04 2.99
N ARG A 89 40.97 -6.04 2.11
CA ARG A 89 39.84 -6.47 1.27
C ARG A 89 38.69 -7.05 2.10
N LEU A 90 39.01 -7.94 3.06
CA LEU A 90 38.00 -8.52 3.96
C LEU A 90 37.35 -7.45 4.85
N ALA A 91 38.13 -6.50 5.35
CA ALA A 91 37.62 -5.39 6.15
C ALA A 91 36.65 -4.50 5.35
N GLY A 92 37.01 -4.12 4.12
CA GLY A 92 36.14 -3.31 3.25
C GLY A 92 34.87 -4.04 2.80
N LEU A 93 34.96 -5.33 2.49
CA LEU A 93 33.78 -6.16 2.21
C LEU A 93 32.85 -6.26 3.43
N GLY A 94 33.42 -6.38 4.64
CA GLY A 94 32.69 -6.35 5.89
C GLY A 94 31.94 -5.02 6.09
N GLN A 95 32.59 -3.89 5.80
CA GLN A 95 31.98 -2.57 5.86
C GLN A 95 30.83 -2.42 4.84
N MET A 96 31.00 -2.86 3.59
CA MET A 96 29.91 -2.88 2.60
C MET A 96 28.74 -3.75 3.05
N THR A 97 29.02 -4.91 3.63
CA THR A 97 27.99 -5.82 4.14
C THR A 97 27.17 -5.17 5.27
N LEU A 98 27.83 -4.45 6.18
CA LEU A 98 27.14 -3.68 7.23
C LEU A 98 26.25 -2.58 6.65
N ILE A 99 26.72 -1.88 5.61
CA ILE A 99 25.92 -0.88 4.91
C ILE A 99 24.69 -1.51 4.25
N LEU A 100 24.85 -2.66 3.59
CA LEU A 100 23.73 -3.41 2.99
C LEU A 100 22.70 -3.85 4.04
N ILE A 101 23.16 -4.34 5.20
CA ILE A 101 22.27 -4.68 6.32
C ILE A 101 21.50 -3.45 6.78
N GLY A 102 22.19 -2.32 6.99
CA GLY A 102 21.56 -1.05 7.36
C GLY A 102 20.53 -0.58 6.33
N LEU A 103 20.86 -0.70 5.05
CA LEU A 103 19.97 -0.38 3.93
C LEU A 103 18.71 -1.25 3.94
N PHE A 104 18.85 -2.57 4.14
CA PHE A 104 17.69 -3.47 4.23
C PHE A 104 16.81 -3.20 5.45
N ILE A 105 17.42 -2.90 6.61
CA ILE A 105 16.66 -2.50 7.81
C ILE A 105 15.89 -1.21 7.52
N LEU A 106 16.51 -0.21 6.89
CA LEU A 106 15.85 1.03 6.49
C LEU A 106 14.68 0.76 5.52
N GLY A 107 14.88 -0.07 4.51
CA GLY A 107 13.85 -0.45 3.53
C GLY A 107 12.66 -1.16 4.18
N ALA A 108 12.94 -2.10 5.09
CA ALA A 108 11.91 -2.82 5.84
C ALA A 108 11.15 -1.87 6.77
N ALA A 109 11.85 -0.99 7.49
CA ALA A 109 11.24 -0.02 8.38
C ALA A 109 10.34 0.97 7.63
N THR A 110 10.82 1.55 6.54
CA THR A 110 10.06 2.51 5.72
C THR A 110 8.85 1.85 5.05
N SER A 111 9.01 0.61 4.55
CA SER A 111 7.90 -0.18 4.01
C SER A 111 6.85 -0.49 5.07
N GLY A 112 7.28 -0.87 6.29
CA GLY A 112 6.39 -1.09 7.43
C GLY A 112 5.64 0.17 7.86
N LEU A 113 6.33 1.32 7.89
CA LEU A 113 5.74 2.62 8.22
C LEU A 113 4.74 3.09 7.16
N ALA A 114 5.04 2.88 5.87
CA ALA A 114 4.11 3.15 4.79
C ALA A 114 2.83 2.30 4.92
N PHE A 115 3.00 0.99 5.15
CA PHE A 115 1.89 0.06 5.34
C PHE A 115 1.03 0.45 6.55
N TYR A 116 1.67 0.75 7.68
CA TYR A 116 0.96 1.18 8.89
C TYR A 116 0.19 2.48 8.66
N SER A 117 0.83 3.48 8.05
CA SER A 117 0.21 4.79 7.76
C SER A 117 -0.99 4.66 6.84
N MET A 118 -0.88 3.85 5.78
CA MET A 118 -1.96 3.57 4.84
C MET A 118 -3.12 2.86 5.53
N ARG A 119 -2.83 1.82 6.34
CA ARG A 119 -3.84 1.07 7.06
C ARG A 119 -4.56 1.93 8.09
N TRP A 120 -3.83 2.76 8.82
CA TRP A 120 -4.42 3.70 9.77
C TRP A 120 -5.35 4.70 9.07
N ALA A 121 -4.93 5.30 7.95
CA ALA A 121 -5.77 6.22 7.18
C ALA A 121 -7.03 5.52 6.64
N GLY A 122 -6.88 4.33 6.04
CA GLY A 122 -7.98 3.56 5.46
C GLY A 122 -9.03 3.14 6.48
N GLU A 123 -8.62 2.62 7.64
CA GLU A 123 -9.54 2.24 8.71
C GLU A 123 -10.32 3.44 9.27
N ASN A 124 -9.67 4.60 9.39
CA ASN A 124 -10.35 5.81 9.85
C ASN A 124 -11.36 6.34 8.82
N VAL A 125 -11.01 6.30 7.53
CA VAL A 125 -11.94 6.62 6.44
C VAL A 125 -13.14 5.66 6.45
N LEU A 126 -12.90 4.35 6.57
CA LEU A 126 -13.95 3.34 6.65
C LEU A 126 -14.86 3.53 7.87
N ARG A 127 -14.29 3.84 9.04
CA ARG A 127 -15.06 4.17 10.24
C ARG A 127 -15.98 5.37 10.01
N LYS A 128 -15.49 6.43 9.35
CA LYS A 128 -16.30 7.61 9.02
C LYS A 128 -17.44 7.26 8.05
N MET A 129 -17.15 6.50 6.99
CA MET A 129 -18.17 6.04 6.04
C MET A 129 -19.25 5.20 6.74
N ARG A 130 -18.87 4.25 7.59
CA ARG A 130 -19.82 3.45 8.38
C ARG A 130 -20.69 4.30 9.31
N GLN A 131 -20.12 5.34 9.94
CA GLN A 131 -20.90 6.27 10.77
C GLN A 131 -21.89 7.09 9.94
N ASP A 132 -21.48 7.60 8.79
CA ASP A 132 -22.35 8.42 7.93
C ASP A 132 -23.48 7.57 7.33
N LEU A 133 -23.20 6.33 6.94
CA LEU A 133 -24.21 5.35 6.50
C LEU A 133 -25.19 5.00 7.63
N PHE A 134 -24.69 4.77 8.84
CA PHE A 134 -25.53 4.48 10.01
C PHE A 134 -26.45 5.64 10.37
N ARG A 135 -25.96 6.87 10.34
CA ARG A 135 -26.80 8.07 10.53
C ARG A 135 -27.87 8.18 9.45
N HIS A 136 -27.51 7.88 8.19
CA HIS A 136 -28.48 7.91 7.10
C HIS A 136 -29.57 6.84 7.29
N MET A 137 -29.22 5.61 7.68
CA MET A 137 -30.17 4.56 8.03
C MET A 137 -31.18 5.03 9.09
N HIS A 138 -30.72 5.63 10.17
CA HIS A 138 -31.64 6.15 11.20
C HIS A 138 -32.55 7.29 10.74
N SER A 139 -32.21 8.00 9.66
CA SER A 139 -33.04 9.07 9.09
C SER A 139 -34.12 8.56 8.13
N LEU A 140 -34.10 7.28 7.74
CA LEU A 140 -35.09 6.70 6.84
C LEU A 140 -36.45 6.52 7.53
N SER A 141 -37.51 6.67 6.73
CA SER A 141 -38.89 6.58 7.24
C SER A 141 -39.28 5.14 7.58
N LEU A 142 -40.21 4.98 8.52
CA LEU A 142 -40.80 3.67 8.86
C LEU A 142 -41.41 2.97 7.62
N GLY A 143 -41.94 3.73 6.66
CA GLY A 143 -42.48 3.18 5.41
C GLY A 143 -41.42 2.55 4.49
N TYR A 144 -40.14 2.96 4.59
CA TYR A 144 -39.04 2.30 3.89
C TYR A 144 -38.78 0.91 4.46
N TYR A 145 -38.81 0.78 5.78
CA TYR A 145 -38.59 -0.48 6.49
C TYR A 145 -39.77 -1.44 6.46
N ALA A 146 -40.97 -0.95 6.12
CA ALA A 146 -42.11 -1.81 5.80
C ALA A 146 -41.94 -2.55 4.46
N LYS A 147 -41.06 -2.07 3.57
CA LYS A 147 -40.81 -2.65 2.23
C LYS A 147 -39.46 -3.35 2.11
N ASN A 148 -38.49 -3.01 2.96
CA ASN A 148 -37.15 -3.57 2.95
C ASN A 148 -36.81 -4.02 4.37
N GLU A 149 -36.43 -5.29 4.55
CA GLU A 149 -36.04 -5.79 5.86
C GLU A 149 -34.76 -5.10 6.33
N MET A 150 -34.77 -4.63 7.59
CA MET A 150 -33.61 -4.02 8.25
C MET A 150 -32.35 -4.89 8.14
N GLY A 151 -32.49 -6.22 8.22
CA GLY A 151 -31.38 -7.16 8.13
C GLY A 151 -30.72 -7.18 6.75
N ASP A 152 -31.50 -7.11 5.67
CA ASP A 152 -30.98 -7.07 4.29
C ASP A 152 -30.26 -5.74 4.03
N VAL A 153 -30.82 -4.62 4.50
CA VAL A 153 -30.19 -3.30 4.37
C VAL A 153 -28.84 -3.25 5.11
N MET A 154 -28.80 -3.76 6.34
CA MET A 154 -27.55 -3.80 7.12
C MET A 154 -26.52 -4.72 6.46
N SER A 155 -26.92 -5.91 6.00
CA SER A 155 -26.06 -6.87 5.32
C SER A 155 -25.39 -6.27 4.08
N ARG A 156 -26.17 -5.61 3.22
CA ARG A 156 -25.67 -4.92 2.02
C ARG A 156 -24.68 -3.82 2.39
N VAL A 157 -25.04 -2.96 3.34
CA VAL A 157 -24.17 -1.86 3.79
C VAL A 157 -22.85 -2.38 4.37
N THR A 158 -22.87 -3.44 5.18
CA THR A 158 -21.65 -4.03 5.72
C THR A 158 -20.80 -4.72 4.65
N ASN A 159 -21.41 -5.48 3.74
CA ASN A 159 -20.70 -6.15 2.65
C ASN A 159 -20.09 -5.14 1.66
N ASP A 160 -20.82 -4.08 1.32
CA ASP A 160 -20.33 -3.02 0.44
C ASP A 160 -19.18 -2.24 1.10
N ALA A 161 -19.28 -1.95 2.40
CA ALA A 161 -18.21 -1.29 3.15
C ALA A 161 -16.96 -2.18 3.29
N ASP A 162 -17.13 -3.49 3.46
CA ASP A 162 -16.03 -4.44 3.55
C ASP A 162 -15.35 -4.68 2.19
N THR A 163 -16.08 -4.56 1.08
CA THR A 163 -15.51 -4.63 -0.28
C THR A 163 -14.52 -3.48 -0.57
N ILE A 164 -14.64 -2.36 0.17
CA ILE A 164 -13.79 -1.17 0.00
C ILE A 164 -12.51 -1.23 0.87
N ARG A 165 -12.46 -2.13 1.85
CA ARG A 165 -11.36 -2.29 2.82
C ARG A 165 -10.07 -2.78 2.16
#